data_AF-A0ABD0Y1Z3-F1
#
_entry.id   AF-A0ABD0Y1Z3-F1
#
_cell.length_a   1.000
_cell.length_b   1.000
_cell.length_c   1.000
_cell.angle_alpha   90.00
_cell.angle_beta   90.00
_cell.angle_gamma   90.00
#
_symmetry.space_group_name_H-M   'P 1'
#
loop_
_entity.id
_entity.type
_entity.pdbx_description
1 polymer ?
#
loop_
_entity_poly.entity_id
_entity_poly.type
_entity_poly.pdbx_seq_one_letter_code
_entity_poly.pdbx_strand_id
1 'polypeptide(L)'
;MALRQFTSTSDLLAKLTNDLTHAYPSFVQEFVGQPVDGVTLLLELLRTIQTSQASRRQWLADELCCLQCLMLCMRCPDTPRRLTISSAGLSTLTAGLMSNLNKSRILALQILRKVCEQSGGKGYGPVSDAMSTMRLKFGEPVRFRLLCGTLTSPGCPPLLLLAGLGFVNSFLEAAPSSQARLYVQAELEQAGFKPESMVKDLQSKGSCSEALKDELSRWQKLFLDVNRIKSKEGELTKEVTLLKDRINLLETRIQLLQEEKSIVARSETRLKSRCDLLEREVNSLRSVRSASTPAEDEGISSSGQEDVSLEREPIVYQVYHRNPTIVNKPKEDEETTIEEVMEEFQNIINDAESADYKDSREKKPRKVREETTLSRHYARFMQRACGAAPHEQCPTKNCPQPEESDEPEEKEIVPVRVGRGPPPPRRPPCPLYIDMSGGLGPRDGRYLFFEEEDEDLDEDQLHCQDTAPNSDSMLSGSEEHLYQEYYPIPGNRGAAA
;
A
#
# COMPACT_ATOMS: atom_id res chain seq x y z
N MET A 1 -42.05 10.69 -41.80
CA MET A 1 -41.12 11.77 -41.42
C MET A 1 -39.91 11.68 -42.34
N ALA A 2 -39.65 12.70 -43.17
CA ALA A 2 -38.42 12.72 -43.95
C ALA A 2 -37.25 12.98 -42.98
N LEU A 3 -36.31 12.05 -42.88
CA LEU A 3 -35.08 12.26 -42.12
C LEU A 3 -34.38 13.47 -42.72
N ARG A 4 -34.23 14.54 -41.93
CA ARG A 4 -33.51 15.75 -42.34
C ARG A 4 -32.09 15.31 -42.69
N GLN A 5 -31.72 15.40 -43.96
CA GLN A 5 -30.36 15.09 -44.38
C GLN A 5 -29.45 16.19 -43.83
N PHE A 6 -28.42 15.79 -43.09
CA PHE A 6 -27.41 16.72 -42.60
C PHE A 6 -26.43 17.04 -43.73
N THR A 7 -26.09 18.32 -43.84
CA THR A 7 -25.20 18.86 -44.89
C THR A 7 -23.73 18.59 -44.61
N SER A 8 -23.35 18.37 -43.35
CA SER A 8 -21.99 18.06 -42.93
C SER A 8 -21.96 17.17 -41.68
N THR A 9 -20.83 16.51 -41.44
CA THR A 9 -20.55 15.78 -40.19
C THR A 9 -20.66 16.70 -38.97
N SER A 10 -20.21 17.94 -39.12
CA SER A 10 -20.22 18.97 -38.09
C SER A 10 -21.64 19.33 -37.67
N ASP A 11 -22.55 19.52 -38.63
CA ASP A 11 -23.97 19.81 -38.36
C ASP A 11 -24.65 18.65 -37.63
N LEU A 12 -24.34 17.42 -38.05
CA LEU A 12 -24.83 16.20 -37.41
C LEU A 12 -24.35 16.12 -35.96
N LEU A 13 -23.05 16.27 -35.72
CA LEU A 13 -22.46 16.17 -34.39
C LEU A 13 -22.92 17.28 -33.45
N ALA A 14 -23.05 18.51 -33.95
CA ALA A 14 -23.58 19.64 -33.18
C ALA A 14 -25.03 19.37 -32.74
N LYS A 15 -25.87 18.90 -33.67
CA LYS A 15 -27.27 18.56 -33.37
C LYS A 15 -27.36 17.38 -32.39
N LEU A 16 -26.59 16.32 -32.62
CA LEU A 16 -26.56 15.15 -31.75
C LEU A 16 -26.06 15.50 -30.34
N THR A 17 -25.04 16.36 -30.23
CA THR A 17 -24.53 16.83 -28.93
C THR A 17 -25.65 17.54 -28.16
N ASN A 18 -26.37 18.44 -28.82
CA ASN A 18 -27.49 19.16 -28.20
C ASN A 18 -28.62 18.21 -27.78
N ASP A 19 -28.97 17.26 -28.64
CA ASP A 19 -30.05 16.30 -28.37
C ASP A 19 -29.67 15.36 -27.23
N LEU A 20 -28.45 14.81 -27.23
CA LEU A 20 -27.95 13.99 -26.11
C LEU A 20 -27.90 14.81 -24.81
N THR A 21 -27.44 16.05 -24.83
CA THR A 21 -27.34 16.90 -23.62
C THR A 21 -28.70 17.02 -22.90
N HIS A 22 -29.77 17.28 -23.66
CA HIS A 22 -31.10 17.53 -23.10
C HIS A 22 -32.01 16.29 -23.07
N ALA A 23 -31.56 15.18 -23.64
CA ALA A 23 -32.34 13.95 -23.70
C ALA A 23 -32.55 13.31 -22.31
N TYR A 24 -33.71 12.68 -22.15
CA TYR A 24 -33.99 11.80 -21.01
C TYR A 24 -33.02 10.60 -20.99
N PRO A 25 -32.70 10.04 -19.80
CA PRO A 25 -31.82 8.87 -19.71
C PRO A 25 -32.29 7.67 -20.54
N SER A 26 -33.60 7.49 -20.73
CA SER A 26 -34.18 6.44 -21.58
C SER A 26 -33.77 6.56 -23.04
N PHE A 27 -33.75 7.78 -23.59
CA PHE A 27 -33.28 8.01 -24.96
C PHE A 27 -31.80 7.67 -25.11
N VAL A 28 -30.97 8.03 -24.11
CA VAL A 28 -29.53 7.68 -24.13
C VAL A 28 -29.35 6.17 -24.06
N GLN A 29 -30.15 5.46 -23.25
CA GLN A 29 -30.12 4.00 -23.18
C GLN A 29 -30.54 3.35 -24.50
N GLU A 30 -31.58 3.87 -25.16
CA GLU A 30 -32.03 3.40 -26.48
C GLU A 30 -30.96 3.64 -27.55
N PHE A 31 -30.32 4.82 -27.55
CA PHE A 31 -29.24 5.16 -28.46
C PHE A 31 -28.01 4.27 -28.29
N VAL A 32 -27.62 3.97 -27.04
CA VAL A 32 -26.49 3.10 -26.71
C VAL A 32 -26.81 1.61 -26.95
N GLY A 33 -28.07 1.23 -26.73
CA GLY A 33 -28.57 -0.14 -26.82
C GLY A 33 -28.72 -0.65 -28.26
N GLN A 34 -29.08 -1.92 -28.38
CA GLN A 34 -29.48 -2.50 -29.67
C GLN A 34 -30.93 -2.12 -30.00
N PRO A 35 -31.27 -1.92 -31.28
CA PRO A 35 -30.44 -2.15 -32.47
C PRO A 35 -29.57 -0.96 -32.90
N VAL A 36 -29.66 0.20 -32.26
CA VAL A 36 -29.01 1.44 -32.72
C VAL A 36 -27.49 1.37 -32.62
N ASP A 37 -26.97 0.89 -31.49
CA ASP A 37 -25.54 0.79 -31.19
C ASP A 37 -24.75 2.09 -31.49
N GLY A 38 -25.32 3.23 -31.11
CA GLY A 38 -24.81 4.54 -31.47
C GLY A 38 -23.38 4.81 -30.97
N VAL A 39 -22.95 4.14 -29.90
CA VAL A 39 -21.58 4.24 -29.37
C VAL A 39 -20.56 3.66 -30.35
N THR A 40 -20.84 2.49 -30.93
CA THR A 40 -19.98 1.87 -31.95
C THR A 40 -19.90 2.75 -33.19
N LEU A 41 -21.04 3.26 -33.65
CA LEU A 41 -21.11 4.17 -34.81
C LEU A 41 -20.33 5.47 -34.57
N LEU A 42 -20.44 6.06 -33.37
CA LEU A 42 -19.66 7.24 -32.98
C LEU A 42 -18.16 6.96 -32.93
N LEU A 43 -17.73 5.78 -32.48
CA LEU A 43 -16.31 5.41 -32.52
C LEU A 43 -15.79 5.21 -33.95
N GLU A 44 -16.59 4.60 -34.84
CA GLU A 44 -16.23 4.45 -36.25
C GLU A 44 -16.15 5.82 -36.96
N LEU A 45 -17.08 6.73 -36.64
CA LEU A 45 -17.04 8.11 -37.11
C LEU A 45 -15.80 8.85 -36.58
N LEU A 46 -15.49 8.73 -35.29
CA LEU A 46 -14.29 9.34 -34.69
C LEU A 46 -13.01 8.86 -35.39
N ARG A 47 -12.90 7.55 -35.68
CA ARG A 47 -11.78 6.99 -36.43
C ARG A 47 -11.68 7.58 -37.83
N THR A 48 -12.81 7.76 -38.50
CA THR A 48 -12.88 8.37 -39.84
C THR A 48 -12.43 9.83 -39.79
N ILE A 49 -12.89 10.60 -38.79
CA ILE A 49 -12.46 11.97 -38.54
C ILE A 49 -10.94 12.01 -38.34
N GLN A 50 -10.39 11.18 -37.44
CA GLN A 50 -8.95 11.14 -37.11
C GLN A 50 -8.04 10.72 -38.27
N THR A 51 -8.55 10.01 -39.26
CA THR A 51 -7.80 9.59 -40.46
C THR A 51 -8.04 10.49 -41.67
N SER A 52 -8.99 11.43 -41.56
CA SER A 52 -9.37 12.33 -42.65
C SER A 52 -8.30 13.38 -42.92
N GLN A 53 -8.13 13.72 -44.21
CA GLN A 53 -7.29 14.81 -44.70
C GLN A 53 -8.04 16.16 -44.73
N ALA A 54 -9.16 16.28 -44.01
CA ALA A 54 -9.95 17.50 -43.94
C ALA A 54 -9.14 18.70 -43.40
N SER A 55 -9.67 19.91 -43.60
CA SER A 55 -9.02 21.12 -43.08
C SER A 55 -8.77 20.97 -41.56
N ARG A 56 -7.54 21.27 -41.14
CA ARG A 56 -7.08 21.02 -39.76
C ARG A 56 -8.02 21.58 -38.69
N ARG A 57 -8.67 22.72 -38.95
CA ARG A 57 -9.62 23.36 -38.02
C ARG A 57 -10.95 22.59 -37.92
N GLN A 58 -11.53 22.19 -39.05
CA GLN A 58 -12.80 21.45 -39.05
C GLN A 58 -12.64 20.08 -38.41
N TRP A 59 -11.53 19.41 -38.73
CA TRP A 59 -11.16 18.12 -38.16
C TRP A 59 -11.12 18.13 -36.61
N LEU A 60 -10.45 19.12 -36.01
CA LEU A 60 -10.35 19.24 -34.55
C LEU A 60 -11.70 19.54 -33.88
N ALA A 61 -12.56 20.32 -34.55
CA ALA A 61 -13.89 20.63 -34.05
C ALA A 61 -14.79 19.38 -34.07
N ASP A 62 -14.79 18.64 -35.18
CA ASP A 62 -15.56 17.41 -35.32
C ASP A 62 -15.08 16.33 -34.34
N GLU A 63 -13.77 16.19 -34.15
CA GLU A 63 -13.19 15.30 -33.14
C GLU A 63 -13.73 15.62 -31.73
N LEU A 64 -13.69 16.91 -31.36
CA LEU A 64 -14.17 17.36 -30.06
C LEU A 64 -15.65 17.03 -29.88
N CYS A 65 -16.51 17.39 -30.83
CA CYS A 65 -17.95 17.15 -30.73
C CYS A 65 -18.27 15.65 -30.67
N CYS A 66 -17.53 14.82 -31.41
CA CYS A 66 -17.68 13.37 -31.37
C CYS A 66 -17.30 12.81 -29.99
N LEU A 67 -16.20 13.28 -29.39
CA LEU A 67 -15.81 12.90 -28.02
C LEU A 67 -16.82 13.39 -26.98
N GLN A 68 -17.40 14.57 -27.15
CA GLN A 68 -18.48 15.08 -26.29
C GLN A 68 -19.72 14.18 -26.36
N CYS A 69 -20.15 13.77 -27.56
CA CYS A 69 -21.25 12.82 -27.72
C CYS A 69 -20.99 11.51 -26.97
N LEU A 70 -19.79 10.95 -27.13
CA LEU A 70 -19.39 9.72 -26.41
C LEU A 70 -19.41 9.93 -24.91
N MET A 71 -18.91 11.07 -24.41
CA MET A 71 -18.90 11.39 -23.00
C MET A 71 -20.33 11.53 -22.44
N LEU A 72 -21.26 12.14 -23.18
CA LEU A 72 -22.68 12.23 -22.82
C LEU A 72 -23.38 10.87 -22.77
N CYS A 73 -22.91 9.89 -23.57
CA CYS A 73 -23.39 8.52 -23.53
C CYS A 73 -22.98 7.78 -22.25
N MET A 74 -21.97 8.25 -21.52
CA MET A 74 -21.49 7.59 -20.28
C MET A 74 -22.47 7.70 -19.11
N ARG A 75 -23.58 8.45 -19.27
CA ARG A 75 -24.75 8.39 -18.37
C ARG A 75 -25.46 7.03 -18.45
N CYS A 76 -25.30 6.29 -19.54
CA CYS A 76 -25.73 4.90 -19.63
C CYS A 76 -24.62 3.97 -19.10
N PRO A 77 -24.92 3.10 -18.11
CA PRO A 77 -23.92 2.22 -17.50
C PRO A 77 -23.40 1.12 -18.46
N ASP A 78 -24.11 0.83 -19.54
CA ASP A 78 -23.67 -0.12 -20.57
C ASP A 78 -22.63 0.48 -21.52
N THR A 79 -22.53 1.82 -21.63
CA THR A 79 -21.64 2.49 -22.59
C THR A 79 -20.18 2.04 -22.49
N PRO A 80 -19.56 1.97 -21.29
CA PRO A 80 -18.19 1.47 -21.17
C PRO A 80 -18.02 0.06 -21.76
N ARG A 81 -18.98 -0.85 -21.51
CA ARG A 81 -18.94 -2.23 -22.03
C ARG A 81 -19.11 -2.25 -23.55
N ARG A 82 -19.92 -1.34 -24.11
CA ARG A 82 -20.08 -1.20 -25.56
C ARG A 82 -18.81 -0.68 -26.24
N LEU A 83 -18.13 0.27 -25.60
CA LEU A 83 -16.83 0.78 -26.09
C LEU A 83 -15.77 -0.32 -26.19
N THR A 84 -15.72 -1.26 -25.23
CA THR A 84 -14.69 -2.33 -25.22
C THR A 84 -14.92 -3.42 -26.27
N ILE A 85 -16.17 -3.68 -26.65
CA ILE A 85 -16.53 -4.69 -27.67
C ILE A 85 -16.60 -4.13 -29.10
N SER A 86 -16.51 -2.80 -29.26
CA SER A 86 -16.61 -2.14 -30.55
C SER A 86 -15.47 -2.55 -31.50
N SER A 87 -15.81 -2.79 -32.77
CA SER A 87 -14.91 -3.06 -33.89
C SER A 87 -13.86 -1.95 -34.12
N ALA A 88 -14.26 -0.69 -33.91
CA ALA A 88 -13.37 0.47 -34.02
C ALA A 88 -12.30 0.49 -32.91
N GLY A 89 -12.58 -0.19 -31.79
CA GLY A 89 -11.69 -0.38 -30.65
C GLY A 89 -11.37 0.88 -29.87
N LEU A 90 -10.91 0.70 -28.63
CA LEU A 90 -10.46 1.80 -27.77
C LEU A 90 -9.21 2.51 -28.33
N SER A 91 -8.51 1.92 -29.30
CA SER A 91 -7.36 2.55 -29.95
C SER A 91 -7.71 3.90 -30.58
N THR A 92 -8.95 4.08 -31.04
CA THR A 92 -9.47 5.34 -31.58
C THR A 92 -9.58 6.43 -30.50
N LEU A 93 -10.04 6.07 -29.29
CA LEU A 93 -10.05 7.00 -28.15
C LEU A 93 -8.63 7.38 -27.74
N THR A 94 -7.73 6.39 -27.72
CA THR A 94 -6.34 6.65 -27.34
C THR A 94 -5.65 7.60 -28.34
N ALA A 95 -5.99 7.58 -29.63
CA ALA A 95 -5.49 8.56 -30.59
C ALA A 95 -5.90 10.00 -30.24
N GLY A 96 -7.03 10.19 -29.55
CA GLY A 96 -7.46 11.51 -29.05
C GLY A 96 -6.53 12.13 -27.99
N LEU A 97 -5.69 11.32 -27.33
CA LEU A 97 -4.63 11.83 -26.45
C LEU A 97 -3.59 12.66 -27.20
N MET A 98 -3.50 12.46 -28.52
CA MET A 98 -2.59 13.16 -29.43
C MET A 98 -3.22 14.34 -30.14
N SER A 99 -4.49 14.62 -29.89
CA SER A 99 -5.16 15.79 -30.45
C SER A 99 -4.41 17.07 -30.08
N ASN A 100 -4.41 18.08 -30.94
CA ASN A 100 -3.84 19.40 -30.60
C ASN A 100 -4.75 20.21 -29.68
N LEU A 101 -5.97 19.73 -29.42
CA LEU A 101 -6.91 20.37 -28.53
C LEU A 101 -6.91 19.72 -27.15
N ASN A 102 -6.55 20.49 -26.12
CA ASN A 102 -6.53 20.01 -24.73
C ASN A 102 -7.90 19.47 -24.28
N LYS A 103 -9.02 20.08 -24.73
CA LYS A 103 -10.36 19.58 -24.43
C LYS A 103 -10.60 18.16 -24.96
N SER A 104 -10.13 17.85 -26.18
CA SER A 104 -10.22 16.50 -26.74
C SER A 104 -9.38 15.50 -25.93
N ARG A 105 -8.15 15.88 -25.53
CA ARG A 105 -7.30 15.04 -24.67
C ARG A 105 -7.97 14.76 -23.32
N ILE A 106 -8.56 15.78 -22.69
CA ILE A 106 -9.28 15.66 -21.42
C ILE A 106 -10.45 14.68 -21.54
N LEU A 107 -11.30 14.85 -22.55
CA LEU A 107 -12.45 13.96 -22.76
C LEU A 107 -12.01 12.53 -23.06
N ALA A 108 -11.01 12.33 -23.90
CA ALA A 108 -10.46 11.01 -24.18
C ALA A 108 -9.96 10.31 -22.90
N LEU A 109 -9.22 11.02 -22.03
CA LEU A 109 -8.77 10.50 -20.73
C LEU A 109 -9.95 10.17 -19.80
N GLN A 110 -10.96 11.04 -19.75
CA GLN A 110 -12.14 10.82 -18.91
C GLN A 110 -12.98 9.61 -19.38
N ILE A 111 -13.14 9.43 -20.69
CA ILE A 111 -13.81 8.25 -21.25
C ILE A 111 -13.01 6.99 -20.93
N LEU A 112 -11.70 6.98 -21.19
CA LEU A 112 -10.83 5.83 -20.88
C LEU A 112 -10.82 5.51 -19.38
N ARG A 113 -10.79 6.53 -18.51
CA ARG A 113 -10.91 6.39 -17.06
C ARG A 113 -12.19 5.64 -16.69
N LYS A 114 -13.32 6.06 -17.24
CA LYS A 114 -14.61 5.41 -16.98
C LYS A 114 -14.69 3.98 -17.53
N VAL A 115 -13.96 3.68 -18.60
CA VAL A 115 -13.80 2.29 -19.07
C VAL A 115 -13.03 1.46 -18.06
N CYS A 116 -11.94 1.99 -17.47
CA CYS A 116 -11.21 1.31 -16.40
C CYS A 116 -12.06 1.07 -15.14
N GLU A 117 -12.95 2.00 -14.81
CA GLU A 117 -13.85 1.93 -13.64
C GLU A 117 -14.98 0.87 -13.76
N GLN A 118 -15.03 0.12 -14.86
CA GLN A 118 -15.99 -0.99 -15.01
C GLN A 118 -15.82 -2.07 -13.92
N SER A 119 -16.95 -2.52 -13.39
CA SER A 119 -17.01 -3.57 -12.38
C SER A 119 -16.28 -4.84 -12.83
N GLY A 120 -15.46 -5.40 -11.93
CA GLY A 120 -14.70 -6.62 -12.18
C GLY A 120 -13.45 -6.43 -13.05
N GLY A 121 -12.95 -5.20 -13.23
CA GLY A 121 -11.67 -4.92 -13.91
C GLY A 121 -11.67 -5.22 -15.41
N LYS A 122 -12.85 -5.45 -16.02
CA LYS A 122 -12.99 -5.85 -17.43
C LYS A 122 -12.49 -4.80 -18.41
N GLY A 123 -12.38 -3.53 -18.00
CA GLY A 123 -11.82 -2.45 -18.81
C GLY A 123 -10.29 -2.48 -18.93
N TYR A 124 -9.58 -3.12 -17.98
CA TYR A 124 -8.11 -3.05 -17.92
C TYR A 124 -7.44 -3.61 -19.18
N GLY A 125 -7.79 -4.83 -19.58
CA GLY A 125 -7.19 -5.50 -20.75
C GLY A 125 -7.35 -4.67 -22.03
N PRO A 126 -8.58 -4.33 -22.44
CA PRO A 126 -8.82 -3.52 -23.63
C PRO A 126 -8.11 -2.16 -23.63
N VAL A 127 -8.08 -1.46 -22.49
CA VAL A 127 -7.37 -0.17 -22.37
C VAL A 127 -5.86 -0.37 -22.47
N SER A 128 -5.31 -1.40 -21.81
CA SER A 128 -3.89 -1.75 -21.89
C SER A 128 -3.45 -2.09 -23.31
N ASP A 129 -4.26 -2.83 -24.06
CA ASP A 129 -4.01 -3.20 -25.46
C ASP A 129 -4.08 -1.97 -26.38
N ALA A 130 -5.02 -1.05 -26.13
CA ALA A 130 -5.10 0.21 -26.86
C ALA A 130 -3.89 1.11 -26.62
N MET A 131 -3.44 1.24 -25.36
CA MET A 131 -2.20 1.97 -25.03
C MET A 131 -0.95 1.29 -25.62
N SER A 132 -0.93 -0.05 -25.68
CA SER A 132 0.12 -0.81 -26.37
C SER A 132 0.14 -0.54 -27.87
N THR A 133 -1.04 -0.43 -28.49
CA THR A 133 -1.18 -0.08 -29.90
C THR A 133 -0.66 1.33 -30.16
N MET A 134 -0.99 2.30 -29.30
CA MET A 134 -0.44 3.65 -29.40
C MET A 134 1.10 3.65 -29.35
N ARG A 135 1.67 2.93 -28.38
CA ARG A 135 3.12 2.77 -28.25
C ARG A 135 3.76 2.33 -29.56
N LEU A 136 3.21 1.28 -30.17
CA LEU A 136 3.71 0.73 -31.43
C LEU A 136 3.54 1.72 -32.60
N LYS A 137 2.39 2.39 -32.69
CA LYS A 137 2.10 3.37 -33.75
C LYS A 137 3.06 4.56 -33.75
N PHE A 138 3.51 5.00 -32.58
CA PHE A 138 4.38 6.17 -32.43
C PHE A 138 5.84 5.81 -32.11
N GLY A 139 6.21 4.51 -32.12
CA GLY A 139 7.58 4.08 -31.87
C GLY A 139 8.08 4.38 -30.44
N GLU A 140 7.17 4.49 -29.48
CA GLU A 140 7.52 4.83 -28.09
C GLU A 140 8.12 3.63 -27.35
N PRO A 141 9.08 3.83 -26.42
CA PRO A 141 9.70 2.73 -25.69
C PRO A 141 8.71 2.02 -24.75
N VAL A 142 7.82 2.79 -24.10
CA VAL A 142 6.82 2.31 -23.11
C VAL A 142 5.45 2.92 -23.37
N ARG A 143 4.38 2.28 -22.89
CA ARG A 143 2.99 2.61 -23.24
C ARG A 143 2.56 4.04 -22.88
N PHE A 144 3.06 4.54 -21.76
CA PHE A 144 2.63 5.82 -21.21
C PHE A 144 3.59 6.98 -21.51
N ARG A 145 4.66 6.74 -22.29
CA ARG A 145 5.72 7.74 -22.50
C ARG A 145 5.19 9.10 -22.95
N LEU A 146 4.32 9.08 -23.94
CA LEU A 146 3.71 10.25 -24.55
C LEU A 146 2.73 10.99 -23.64
N LEU A 147 1.92 10.23 -22.89
CA LEU A 147 1.03 10.77 -21.88
C LEU A 147 1.83 11.45 -20.76
N CYS A 148 2.82 10.76 -20.19
CA CYS A 148 3.67 11.31 -19.15
C CYS A 148 4.44 12.55 -19.64
N GLY A 149 4.93 12.54 -20.88
CA GLY A 149 5.53 13.74 -21.50
C GLY A 149 4.57 14.93 -21.55
N THR A 150 3.32 14.70 -21.92
CA THR A 150 2.28 15.74 -21.94
C THR A 150 1.96 16.27 -20.55
N LEU A 151 1.85 15.37 -19.56
CA LEU A 151 1.46 15.75 -18.21
C LEU A 151 2.61 16.42 -17.41
N THR A 152 3.86 16.06 -17.70
CA THR A 152 5.07 16.62 -17.06
C THR A 152 5.60 17.86 -17.78
N SER A 153 5.03 18.22 -18.93
CA SER A 153 5.42 19.44 -19.65
C SER A 153 5.21 20.68 -18.78
N PRO A 154 6.17 21.62 -18.72
CA PRO A 154 5.95 22.93 -18.13
C PRO A 154 4.71 23.58 -18.74
N GLY A 155 3.83 24.12 -17.89
CA GLY A 155 2.59 24.76 -18.34
C GLY A 155 1.45 23.80 -18.73
N CYS A 156 1.54 22.51 -18.37
CA CYS A 156 0.41 21.58 -18.50
C CYS A 156 -0.85 22.14 -17.83
N PRO A 157 -1.99 22.26 -18.53
CA PRO A 157 -3.22 22.80 -17.95
C PRO A 157 -3.70 21.96 -16.75
N PRO A 158 -4.15 22.58 -15.64
CA PRO A 158 -4.57 21.84 -14.43
C PRO A 158 -5.64 20.77 -14.67
N LEU A 159 -6.61 21.06 -15.54
CA LEU A 159 -7.68 20.12 -15.87
C LEU A 159 -7.17 18.91 -16.67
N LEU A 160 -6.17 19.12 -17.54
CA LEU A 160 -5.53 18.03 -18.27
C LEU A 160 -4.71 17.16 -17.31
N LEU A 161 -3.99 17.78 -16.38
CA LEU A 161 -3.28 17.05 -15.34
C LEU A 161 -4.25 16.20 -14.49
N LEU A 162 -5.36 16.79 -14.03
CA LEU A 162 -6.37 16.08 -13.25
C LEU A 162 -6.93 14.88 -14.01
N ALA A 163 -7.31 15.07 -15.28
CA ALA A 163 -7.82 14.01 -16.12
C ALA A 163 -6.78 12.89 -16.31
N GLY A 164 -5.51 13.26 -16.49
CA GLY A 164 -4.39 12.32 -16.64
C GLY A 164 -4.12 11.51 -15.38
N LEU A 165 -3.98 12.17 -14.22
CA LEU A 165 -3.79 11.50 -12.94
C LEU A 165 -4.98 10.59 -12.60
N GLY A 166 -6.20 11.07 -12.85
CA GLY A 166 -7.43 10.31 -12.64
C GLY A 166 -7.51 9.06 -13.50
N PHE A 167 -7.10 9.16 -14.77
CA PHE A 167 -6.99 8.00 -15.65
C PHE A 167 -5.94 7.01 -15.14
N VAL A 168 -4.73 7.47 -14.80
CA VAL A 168 -3.64 6.61 -14.32
C VAL A 168 -4.05 5.84 -13.06
N ASN A 169 -4.66 6.51 -12.08
CA ASN A 169 -5.11 5.86 -10.85
C ASN A 169 -6.21 4.84 -11.11
N SER A 170 -7.24 5.18 -11.90
CA SER A 170 -8.30 4.22 -12.23
C SER A 170 -7.76 3.04 -13.07
N PHE A 171 -6.75 3.26 -13.92
CA PHE A 171 -6.09 2.18 -14.67
C PHE A 171 -5.29 1.25 -13.74
N LEU A 172 -4.57 1.79 -12.75
CA LEU A 172 -3.87 1.00 -11.74
C LEU A 172 -4.83 0.19 -10.84
N GLU A 173 -5.95 0.79 -10.43
CA GLU A 173 -6.97 0.09 -9.65
C GLU A 173 -7.62 -1.05 -10.42
N ALA A 174 -7.84 -0.85 -11.73
CA ALA A 174 -8.43 -1.87 -12.60
C ALA A 174 -7.50 -3.06 -12.86
N ALA A 175 -6.21 -2.96 -12.53
CA ALA A 175 -5.26 -4.04 -12.78
C ALA A 175 -5.63 -5.33 -12.01
N PRO A 176 -5.57 -6.50 -12.67
CA PRO A 176 -6.11 -7.76 -12.13
C PRO A 176 -5.32 -8.35 -10.96
N SER A 177 -4.08 -7.89 -10.73
CA SER A 177 -3.22 -8.37 -9.65
C SER A 177 -2.24 -7.30 -9.19
N SER A 178 -1.71 -7.44 -7.98
CA SER A 178 -0.63 -6.58 -7.45
C SER A 178 0.62 -6.63 -8.34
N GLN A 179 0.91 -7.79 -8.94
CA GLN A 179 2.01 -7.94 -9.88
C GLN A 179 1.80 -7.09 -11.14
N ALA A 180 0.58 -7.09 -11.71
CA ALA A 180 0.26 -6.24 -12.85
C ALA A 180 0.39 -4.74 -12.50
N ARG A 181 -0.01 -4.34 -11.28
CA ARG A 181 0.19 -2.97 -10.79
C ARG A 181 1.67 -2.58 -10.72
N LEU A 182 2.51 -3.47 -10.17
CA LEU A 182 3.97 -3.24 -10.11
C LEU A 182 4.57 -3.05 -11.51
N TYR A 183 4.16 -3.86 -12.49
CA TYR A 183 4.62 -3.70 -13.87
C TYR A 183 4.21 -2.35 -14.47
N VAL A 184 2.96 -1.93 -14.26
CA VAL A 184 2.47 -0.63 -14.72
C VAL A 184 3.21 0.51 -14.02
N GLN A 185 3.47 0.40 -12.71
CA GLN A 185 4.26 1.40 -11.97
C GLN A 185 5.68 1.53 -12.52
N ALA A 186 6.35 0.41 -12.80
CA ALA A 186 7.67 0.43 -13.42
C ALA A 186 7.66 1.06 -14.83
N GLU A 187 6.63 0.80 -15.64
CA GLU A 187 6.48 1.44 -16.95
C GLU A 187 6.23 2.95 -16.84
N LEU A 188 5.42 3.39 -15.86
CA LEU A 188 5.17 4.81 -15.60
C LEU A 188 6.45 5.51 -15.14
N GLU A 189 7.25 4.87 -14.28
CA GLU A 189 8.55 5.40 -13.86
C GLU A 189 9.51 5.55 -15.05
N GLN A 190 9.62 4.53 -15.90
CA GLN A 190 10.40 4.58 -17.15
C GLN A 190 9.89 5.66 -18.12
N ALA A 191 8.58 5.93 -18.12
CA ALA A 191 7.98 7.02 -18.89
C ALA A 191 8.31 8.42 -18.34
N GLY A 192 8.87 8.52 -17.13
CA GLY A 192 9.18 9.77 -16.44
C GLY A 192 8.01 10.32 -15.62
N PHE A 193 7.08 9.47 -15.19
CA PHE A 193 5.94 9.86 -14.37
C PHE A 193 6.39 10.22 -12.95
N LYS A 194 6.20 11.49 -12.57
CA LYS A 194 6.61 12.05 -11.27
C LYS A 194 5.48 12.90 -10.68
N PRO A 195 4.45 12.28 -10.10
CA PRO A 195 3.22 12.98 -9.72
C PRO A 195 3.46 14.08 -8.68
N GLU A 196 4.44 13.93 -7.78
CA GLU A 196 4.75 14.93 -6.77
C GLU A 196 5.38 16.21 -7.34
N SER A 197 6.18 16.12 -8.42
CA SER A 197 6.74 17.31 -9.07
C SER A 197 5.70 18.05 -9.90
N MET A 198 4.80 17.29 -10.56
CA MET A 198 3.76 17.86 -11.43
C MET A 198 2.78 18.77 -10.68
N VAL A 199 2.52 18.48 -9.40
CA VAL A 199 1.61 19.30 -8.57
C VAL A 199 2.32 20.51 -7.96
N LYS A 200 3.62 20.42 -7.62
CA LYS A 200 4.38 21.54 -7.03
C LYS A 200 4.43 22.76 -7.95
N ASP A 201 4.50 22.54 -9.26
CA ASP A 201 4.51 23.61 -10.26
C ASP A 201 3.14 24.32 -10.39
N LEU A 202 2.06 23.71 -9.88
CA LEU A 202 0.68 24.18 -10.01
C LEU A 202 0.08 24.81 -8.75
N GLN A 203 0.75 24.69 -7.60
CA GLN A 203 0.27 25.20 -6.30
C GLN A 203 0.09 26.73 -6.26
N SER A 204 0.48 27.45 -7.31
CA SER A 204 0.45 28.91 -7.32
C SER A 204 -0.89 29.55 -7.72
N LYS A 205 -1.77 28.94 -8.56
CA LYS A 205 -2.96 29.66 -9.12
C LYS A 205 -4.11 28.79 -9.70
N GLY A 206 -4.86 27.97 -8.94
CA GLY A 206 -5.91 27.15 -9.57
C GLY A 206 -7.14 26.72 -8.75
N SER A 207 -8.30 26.72 -9.40
CA SER A 207 -9.63 26.26 -8.91
C SER A 207 -9.77 24.74 -8.73
N CYS A 208 -8.80 23.95 -9.20
CA CYS A 208 -8.81 22.48 -9.16
C CYS A 208 -7.78 21.88 -8.19
N SER A 209 -7.22 22.70 -7.30
CA SER A 209 -6.13 22.31 -6.39
C SER A 209 -6.52 21.15 -5.47
N GLU A 210 -7.74 21.17 -4.90
CA GLU A 210 -8.20 20.11 -4.00
C GLU A 210 -8.39 18.77 -4.73
N ALA A 211 -9.05 18.76 -5.88
CA ALA A 211 -9.23 17.52 -6.66
C ALA A 211 -7.88 16.91 -7.12
N LEU A 212 -6.88 17.75 -7.42
CA LEU A 212 -5.52 17.29 -7.71
C LEU A 212 -4.83 16.68 -6.48
N LYS A 213 -5.01 17.27 -5.29
CA LYS A 213 -4.51 16.70 -4.03
C LYS A 213 -5.17 15.37 -3.70
N ASP A 214 -6.48 15.24 -3.96
CA ASP A 214 -7.21 13.99 -3.77
C ASP A 214 -6.66 12.89 -4.68
N GLU A 215 -6.44 13.20 -5.95
CA GLU A 215 -5.89 12.24 -6.91
C GLU A 215 -4.42 11.89 -6.60
N LEU A 216 -3.63 12.83 -6.07
CA LEU A 216 -2.28 12.55 -5.58
C LEU A 216 -2.30 11.64 -4.34
N SER A 217 -3.22 11.91 -3.41
CA SER A 217 -3.40 11.06 -2.23
C SER A 217 -3.87 9.66 -2.61
N ARG A 218 -4.72 9.55 -3.64
CA ARG A 218 -5.14 8.27 -4.23
C ARG A 218 -3.96 7.53 -4.85
N TRP A 219 -3.10 8.21 -5.61
CA TRP A 219 -1.85 7.64 -6.13
C TRP A 219 -0.98 7.06 -5.01
N GLN A 220 -0.75 7.82 -3.94
CA GLN A 220 0.08 7.39 -2.80
C GLN A 220 -0.46 6.12 -2.12
N LYS A 221 -1.79 5.97 -2.04
CA LYS A 221 -2.43 4.76 -1.50
C LYS A 221 -2.26 3.54 -2.42
N LEU A 222 -2.21 3.77 -3.73
CA LEU A 222 -2.03 2.72 -4.75
C LEU A 222 -0.56 2.35 -4.97
N PHE A 223 0.37 3.21 -4.56
CA PHE A 223 1.81 3.01 -4.76
C PHE A 223 2.34 1.79 -4.00
N LEU A 224 2.96 0.85 -4.72
CA LEU A 224 3.50 -0.38 -4.15
C LEU A 224 5.01 -0.25 -3.91
N ASP A 225 5.37 0.16 -2.70
CA ASP A 225 6.75 0.19 -2.25
C ASP A 225 7.18 -1.18 -1.70
N VAL A 226 7.83 -1.98 -2.55
CA VAL A 226 8.31 -3.32 -2.20
C VAL A 226 9.33 -3.28 -1.07
N ASN A 227 10.19 -2.25 -1.00
CA ASN A 227 11.21 -2.15 0.04
C ASN A 227 10.58 -1.84 1.39
N ARG A 228 9.61 -0.92 1.43
CA ARG A 228 8.83 -0.61 2.64
C ARG A 228 8.07 -1.83 3.15
N ILE A 229 7.43 -2.59 2.24
CA ILE A 229 6.70 -3.81 2.61
C ILE A 229 7.66 -4.85 3.20
N LYS A 230 8.81 -5.10 2.55
CA LYS A 230 9.83 -6.05 3.04
C LYS A 230 10.43 -5.64 4.39
N SER A 231 10.72 -4.35 4.58
CA SER A 231 11.23 -3.84 5.86
C SER A 231 10.23 -4.09 6.99
N LYS A 232 8.95 -3.76 6.75
CA LYS A 232 7.88 -3.95 7.72
C LYS A 232 7.63 -5.43 8.03
N GLU A 233 7.70 -6.30 7.02
CA GLU A 233 7.63 -7.75 7.21
C GLU A 233 8.75 -8.24 8.13
N GLY A 234 9.99 -7.77 7.92
CA GLY A 234 11.13 -8.11 8.77
C GLY A 234 10.97 -7.63 10.22
N GLU A 235 10.44 -6.42 10.43
CA GLU A 235 10.12 -5.88 11.76
C GLU A 235 9.06 -6.72 12.49
N LEU A 236 7.94 -7.01 11.81
CA LEU A 236 6.87 -7.84 12.35
C LEU A 236 7.35 -9.26 12.66
N THR A 237 8.21 -9.83 11.81
CA THR A 237 8.78 -11.17 12.05
C THR A 237 9.61 -11.20 13.34
N LYS A 238 10.43 -10.16 13.58
CA LYS A 238 11.21 -10.02 14.82
C LYS A 238 10.30 -9.86 16.04
N GLU A 239 9.26 -9.05 15.93
CA GLU A 239 8.27 -8.86 17.00
C GLU A 239 7.57 -10.18 17.34
N VAL A 240 7.15 -10.94 16.32
CA VAL A 240 6.54 -12.27 16.50
C VAL A 240 7.51 -13.23 17.19
N THR A 241 8.80 -13.24 16.83
CA THR A 241 9.78 -14.10 17.52
C THR A 241 9.93 -13.72 18.99
N LEU A 242 10.03 -12.43 19.30
CA LEU A 242 10.16 -11.95 20.68
C LEU A 242 8.92 -12.28 21.54
N LEU A 243 7.73 -12.14 20.97
CA LEU A 243 6.49 -12.47 21.65
C LEU A 243 6.39 -13.98 21.92
N LYS A 244 6.80 -14.83 20.96
CA LYS A 244 6.88 -16.28 21.16
C LYS A 244 7.84 -16.66 22.28
N ASP A 245 9.03 -16.07 22.31
CA ASP A 245 10.01 -16.33 23.38
C ASP A 245 9.47 -15.91 24.75
N ARG A 246 8.76 -14.77 24.80
CA ARG A 246 8.13 -14.30 26.04
C ARG A 246 7.02 -15.23 26.51
N ILE A 247 6.19 -15.74 25.59
CA ILE A 247 5.14 -16.73 25.89
C ILE A 247 5.78 -18.01 26.45
N ASN A 248 6.80 -18.56 25.77
CA ASN A 248 7.49 -19.77 26.22
C ASN A 248 8.08 -19.62 27.64
N LEU A 249 8.67 -18.46 27.94
CA LEU A 249 9.20 -18.17 29.27
C LEU A 249 8.10 -18.12 30.33
N LEU A 250 6.97 -17.48 30.02
CA LEU A 250 5.82 -17.40 30.93
C LEU A 250 5.20 -18.78 31.17
N GLU A 251 5.05 -19.59 30.13
CA GLU A 251 4.56 -20.97 30.22
C GLU A 251 5.46 -21.83 31.11
N THR A 252 6.78 -21.75 30.91
CA THR A 252 7.77 -22.44 31.76
C THR A 252 7.65 -21.99 33.21
N ARG A 253 7.49 -20.68 33.46
CA ARG A 253 7.33 -20.14 34.82
C ARG A 253 6.02 -20.63 35.46
N ILE A 254 4.94 -20.69 34.71
CA ILE A 254 3.65 -21.22 35.17
C ILE A 254 3.81 -22.69 35.56
N GLN A 255 4.51 -23.50 34.75
CA GLN A 255 4.74 -24.90 35.04
C GLN A 255 5.55 -25.10 36.34
N LEU A 256 6.65 -24.36 36.51
CA LEU A 256 7.44 -24.40 37.75
C LEU A 256 6.59 -24.02 38.98
N LEU A 257 5.78 -22.96 38.87
CA LEU A 257 4.89 -22.54 39.95
C LEU A 257 3.81 -23.60 40.27
N GLN A 258 3.32 -24.33 39.27
CA GLN A 258 2.38 -25.44 39.46
C GLN A 258 3.05 -26.62 40.17
N GLU A 259 4.30 -26.94 39.81
CA GLU A 259 5.10 -27.96 40.49
C GLU A 259 5.38 -27.59 41.95
N GLU A 260 5.84 -26.37 42.22
CA GLU A 260 6.05 -25.84 43.57
C GLU A 260 4.77 -25.88 44.41
N LYS A 261 3.63 -25.43 43.84
CA LYS A 261 2.32 -25.53 44.49
C LYS A 261 1.96 -26.96 44.87
N SER A 262 2.27 -27.93 43.99
CA SER A 262 1.99 -29.35 44.27
C SER A 262 2.85 -29.90 45.41
N ILE A 263 4.11 -29.49 45.50
CA ILE A 263 5.04 -29.88 46.58
C ILE A 263 4.57 -29.29 47.90
N VAL A 264 4.23 -28.00 47.92
CA VAL A 264 3.73 -27.32 49.12
C VAL A 264 2.45 -27.97 49.62
N ALA A 265 1.49 -28.27 48.74
CA ALA A 265 0.24 -28.94 49.12
C ALA A 265 0.46 -30.34 49.73
N ARG A 266 1.41 -31.12 49.20
CA ARG A 266 1.82 -32.42 49.78
C ARG A 266 2.49 -32.25 51.15
N SER A 267 3.30 -31.21 51.31
CA SER A 267 3.94 -30.91 52.59
C SER A 267 2.91 -30.51 53.66
N GLU A 268 1.92 -29.68 53.28
CA GLU A 268 0.86 -29.19 54.15
C GLU A 268 -0.02 -30.34 54.64
N THR A 269 -0.46 -31.21 53.73
CA THR A 269 -1.25 -32.41 54.09
C THR A 269 -0.49 -33.32 55.05
N ARG A 270 0.80 -33.57 54.80
CA ARG A 270 1.65 -34.36 55.71
C ARG A 270 1.80 -33.72 57.09
N LEU A 271 1.99 -32.40 57.16
CA LEU A 271 2.07 -31.68 58.43
C LEU A 271 0.73 -31.74 59.18
N LYS A 272 -0.40 -31.47 58.51
CA LYS A 272 -1.74 -31.58 59.10
C LYS A 272 -1.97 -32.95 59.72
N SER A 273 -1.67 -34.04 59.00
CA SER A 273 -1.81 -35.39 59.55
C SER A 273 -0.93 -35.64 60.79
N ARG A 274 0.28 -35.07 60.86
CA ARG A 274 1.13 -35.16 62.06
C ARG A 274 0.58 -34.33 63.21
N CYS A 275 0.08 -33.12 62.95
CA CYS A 275 -0.58 -32.30 63.95
C CYS A 275 -1.80 -33.02 64.53
N ASP A 276 -2.65 -33.62 63.69
CA ASP A 276 -3.82 -34.38 64.14
C ASP A 276 -3.42 -35.57 65.03
N LEU A 277 -2.33 -36.28 64.70
CA LEU A 277 -1.80 -37.37 65.52
C LEU A 277 -1.33 -36.88 66.88
N LEU A 278 -0.54 -35.81 66.90
CA LEU A 278 -0.05 -35.19 68.14
C LEU A 278 -1.21 -34.66 68.99
N GLU A 279 -2.24 -34.07 68.38
CA GLU A 279 -3.41 -33.58 69.09
C GLU A 279 -4.18 -34.74 69.74
N ARG A 280 -4.35 -35.87 69.05
CA ARG A 280 -4.91 -37.11 69.65
C ARG A 280 -4.05 -37.61 70.81
N GLU A 281 -2.72 -37.62 70.66
CA GLU A 281 -1.79 -38.07 71.71
C GLU A 281 -1.82 -37.15 72.94
N VAL A 282 -1.81 -35.83 72.75
CA VAL A 282 -1.96 -34.82 73.81
C VAL A 282 -3.31 -34.97 74.52
N ASN A 283 -4.39 -35.18 73.77
CA ASN A 283 -5.72 -35.41 74.35
C ASN A 283 -5.76 -36.72 75.15
N SER A 284 -5.11 -37.78 74.68
CA SER A 284 -4.95 -39.03 75.43
C SER A 284 -4.16 -38.82 76.72
N LEU A 285 -3.03 -38.11 76.67
CA LEU A 285 -2.20 -37.82 77.85
C LEU A 285 -2.93 -36.90 78.86
N ARG A 286 -3.73 -35.93 78.39
CA ARG A 286 -4.59 -35.10 79.25
C ARG A 286 -5.69 -35.93 79.92
N SER A 287 -6.31 -36.86 79.18
CA SER A 287 -7.30 -37.78 79.75
C SER A 287 -6.70 -38.70 80.80
N VAL A 288 -5.43 -39.13 80.65
CA VAL A 288 -4.72 -39.92 81.67
C VAL A 288 -4.36 -39.08 82.90
N ARG A 289 -4.06 -37.77 82.73
CA ARG A 289 -3.80 -36.85 83.85
C ARG A 289 -5.07 -36.35 84.56
N SER A 290 -6.25 -36.56 83.99
CA SER A 290 -7.53 -36.17 84.59
C SER A 290 -8.07 -37.19 85.61
N ALA A 291 -7.32 -38.28 85.88
CA ALA A 291 -7.68 -39.27 86.90
C ALA A 291 -7.08 -38.98 88.30
N SER A 292 -6.39 -37.85 88.53
CA SER A 292 -5.91 -37.49 89.87
C SER A 292 -6.05 -35.99 90.18
N THR A 293 -7.08 -35.69 90.97
CA THR A 293 -7.25 -34.64 91.99
C THR A 293 -7.17 -33.13 91.63
N PRO A 294 -8.10 -32.31 92.18
CA PRO A 294 -8.15 -30.86 92.00
C PRO A 294 -7.41 -30.10 93.12
N ALA A 295 -6.65 -29.07 92.76
CA ALA A 295 -6.25 -27.95 93.61
C ALA A 295 -5.86 -26.82 92.64
N GLU A 296 -6.64 -25.73 92.56
CA GLU A 296 -6.42 -24.52 93.37
C GLU A 296 -4.96 -24.08 93.25
N ASP A 297 -4.64 -23.15 92.34
CA ASP A 297 -3.74 -22.07 92.75
C ASP A 297 -3.72 -20.85 91.80
N GLU A 298 -3.94 -19.73 92.47
CA GLU A 298 -3.61 -18.33 92.28
C GLU A 298 -3.24 -17.78 90.91
N GLY A 299 -4.05 -16.80 90.52
CA GLY A 299 -3.74 -15.85 89.49
C GLY A 299 -2.65 -14.86 89.89
N ILE A 300 -1.93 -14.40 88.89
CA ILE A 300 -1.25 -13.11 88.91
C ILE A 300 -1.44 -12.44 87.54
N SER A 301 -2.27 -11.41 87.54
CA SER A 301 -2.23 -10.33 86.56
C SER A 301 -0.97 -9.49 86.79
N SER A 302 -0.20 -9.24 85.74
CA SER A 302 0.62 -8.03 85.66
C SER A 302 0.77 -7.54 84.22
N SER A 303 0.28 -6.32 84.07
CA SER A 303 0.49 -5.35 83.01
C SER A 303 1.96 -4.94 82.88
N GLY A 304 2.38 -4.55 81.67
CA GLY A 304 3.50 -3.63 81.50
C GLY A 304 4.36 -3.82 80.25
N GLN A 305 4.07 -3.01 79.23
CA GLN A 305 5.02 -2.14 78.53
C GLN A 305 6.10 -2.74 77.59
N GLU A 306 5.88 -2.44 76.30
CA GLU A 306 6.77 -1.89 75.25
C GLU A 306 8.29 -2.18 75.21
N ASP A 307 8.71 -2.38 73.95
CA ASP A 307 10.02 -2.20 73.33
C ASP A 307 11.18 -3.14 73.70
N VAL A 308 11.62 -3.92 72.69
CA VAL A 308 12.86 -3.69 71.94
C VAL A 308 13.01 -4.86 70.94
N SER A 309 12.87 -4.55 69.65
CA SER A 309 13.23 -5.46 68.56
C SER A 309 14.74 -5.41 68.35
N LEU A 310 15.47 -6.35 68.96
CA LEU A 310 16.86 -6.61 68.63
C LEU A 310 16.96 -7.81 67.68
N GLU A 311 17.83 -7.60 66.70
CA GLU A 311 18.17 -8.45 65.56
C GLU A 311 18.42 -9.91 65.94
N ARG A 312 17.90 -10.83 65.11
CA ARG A 312 18.26 -12.26 65.17
C ARG A 312 18.88 -12.66 63.84
N GLU A 313 20.19 -12.91 63.89
CA GLU A 313 21.03 -13.40 62.78
C GLU A 313 20.51 -14.74 62.19
N PRO A 314 20.75 -15.00 60.89
CA PRO A 314 20.40 -16.27 60.27
C PRO A 314 21.51 -17.33 60.46
N ILE A 315 21.07 -18.53 60.86
CA ILE A 315 21.90 -19.73 61.08
C ILE A 315 22.45 -20.26 59.75
N VAL A 316 23.79 -20.32 59.67
CA VAL A 316 24.57 -20.91 58.57
C VAL A 316 24.57 -22.43 58.67
N TYR A 317 24.08 -23.13 57.63
CA TYR A 317 24.28 -24.58 57.46
C TYR A 317 25.59 -24.84 56.69
N GLN A 318 26.59 -25.41 57.36
CA GLN A 318 27.83 -25.92 56.75
C GLN A 318 27.62 -27.38 56.28
N VAL A 319 27.95 -27.65 55.02
CA VAL A 319 28.00 -29.00 54.43
C VAL A 319 29.47 -29.42 54.30
N TYR A 320 29.85 -30.48 55.01
CA TYR A 320 31.16 -31.14 54.90
C TYR A 320 31.21 -32.04 53.66
N HIS A 321 32.27 -31.98 52.85
CA HIS A 321 32.80 -33.14 52.12
C HIS A 321 34.34 -33.14 52.15
N ARG A 322 34.90 -34.31 52.48
CA ARG A 322 36.30 -34.62 52.82
C ARG A 322 36.86 -35.54 51.73
N ASN A 323 38.00 -35.21 51.14
CA ASN A 323 38.79 -36.11 50.28
C ASN A 323 39.84 -36.89 51.09
N PRO A 324 40.29 -38.04 50.58
CA PRO A 324 41.70 -38.39 50.65
C PRO A 324 42.31 -38.87 49.32
N THR A 325 43.62 -38.66 49.24
CA THR A 325 44.60 -38.82 48.16
C THR A 325 45.04 -40.27 47.88
N ILE A 326 45.38 -40.59 46.62
CA ILE A 326 46.37 -41.63 46.23
C ILE A 326 47.22 -41.11 45.04
N VAL A 327 48.52 -41.39 45.13
CA VAL A 327 49.66 -41.00 44.27
C VAL A 327 49.81 -41.92 43.04
N ASN A 328 50.17 -41.37 41.88
CA ASN A 328 51.13 -41.93 40.89
C ASN A 328 51.44 -40.91 39.76
N LYS A 329 52.72 -40.81 39.35
CA LYS A 329 53.28 -40.03 38.21
C LYS A 329 54.01 -41.01 37.26
N PRO A 330 54.44 -40.63 36.03
CA PRO A 330 53.77 -39.82 35.00
C PRO A 330 53.83 -40.50 33.60
N LYS A 331 53.07 -40.01 32.63
CA LYS A 331 53.43 -40.07 31.20
C LYS A 331 53.12 -38.70 30.59
N GLU A 332 54.07 -38.18 29.83
CA GLU A 332 54.00 -36.92 29.10
C GLU A 332 52.90 -36.97 28.05
N ASP A 333 51.84 -36.21 28.27
CA ASP A 333 51.01 -35.63 27.23
C ASP A 333 51.06 -34.12 27.46
N GLU A 334 51.21 -33.32 26.39
CA GLU A 334 51.11 -31.86 26.45
C GLU A 334 49.72 -31.46 26.97
N GLU A 335 49.60 -31.27 28.29
CA GLU A 335 48.40 -30.76 28.93
C GLU A 335 48.29 -29.25 28.64
N THR A 336 47.19 -28.85 27.98
CA THR A 336 46.74 -27.45 27.92
C THR A 336 46.75 -26.90 29.33
N THR A 337 47.59 -25.89 29.57
CA THR A 337 47.82 -25.42 30.92
C THR A 337 46.60 -24.64 31.43
N ILE A 338 46.36 -24.70 32.73
CA ILE A 338 45.26 -23.94 33.36
C ILE A 338 45.39 -22.44 33.05
N GLU A 339 46.61 -21.94 32.88
CA GLU A 339 46.87 -20.55 32.46
C GLU A 339 46.36 -20.24 31.04
N GLU A 340 46.50 -21.15 30.08
CA GLU A 340 45.94 -20.96 28.72
C GLU A 340 44.41 -20.93 28.73
N VAL A 341 43.78 -21.78 29.54
CA VAL A 341 42.31 -21.80 29.70
C VAL A 341 41.82 -20.54 30.40
N MET A 342 42.54 -20.04 31.42
CA MET A 342 42.21 -18.78 32.07
C MET A 342 42.36 -17.59 31.13
N GLU A 343 43.40 -17.58 30.28
CA GLU A 343 43.59 -16.53 29.28
C GLU A 343 42.48 -16.54 28.22
N GLU A 344 42.04 -17.72 27.77
CA GLU A 344 40.91 -17.85 26.86
C GLU A 344 39.59 -17.38 27.50
N PHE A 345 39.32 -17.73 28.76
CA PHE A 345 38.15 -17.23 29.49
C PHE A 345 38.20 -15.71 29.66
N GLN A 346 39.36 -15.13 29.94
CA GLN A 346 39.50 -13.68 30.07
C GLN A 346 39.28 -12.95 28.74
N ASN A 347 39.71 -13.55 27.62
CA ASN A 347 39.44 -13.03 26.28
C ASN A 347 37.95 -13.09 25.93
N ILE A 348 37.26 -14.18 26.28
CA ILE A 348 35.80 -14.30 26.07
C ILE A 348 35.02 -13.26 26.89
N ILE A 349 35.43 -13.02 28.14
CA ILE A 349 34.80 -11.99 29.00
C ILE A 349 35.03 -10.59 28.41
N ASN A 350 36.26 -10.29 27.99
CA ASN A 350 36.59 -9.00 27.38
C ASN A 350 35.83 -8.76 26.06
N ASP A 351 35.67 -9.79 25.22
CA ASP A 351 34.91 -9.67 23.97
C ASP A 351 33.41 -9.48 24.23
N ALA A 352 32.86 -10.15 25.25
CA ALA A 352 31.46 -9.97 25.66
C ALA A 352 31.19 -8.57 26.22
N GLU A 353 32.08 -8.04 27.07
CA GLU A 353 31.94 -6.68 27.60
C GLU A 353 32.15 -5.61 26.51
N SER A 354 33.09 -5.83 25.57
CA SER A 354 33.35 -4.93 24.45
C SER A 354 32.16 -4.79 23.49
N ALA A 355 31.40 -5.88 23.29
CA ALA A 355 30.21 -5.88 22.45
C ALA A 355 29.06 -5.07 23.09
N ASP A 356 28.89 -5.18 24.40
CA ASP A 356 27.80 -4.53 25.14
C ASP A 356 28.02 -3.00 25.29
N TYR A 357 29.28 -2.56 25.42
CA TYR A 357 29.64 -1.14 25.45
C TYR A 357 29.46 -0.43 24.10
N LYS A 358 29.68 -1.13 22.97
CA LYS A 358 29.46 -0.54 21.63
C LYS A 358 27.97 -0.41 21.30
N ASP A 359 27.15 -1.42 21.61
CA ASP A 359 25.71 -1.39 21.32
C ASP A 359 24.94 -0.37 22.19
N SER A 360 25.41 -0.15 23.42
CA SER A 360 24.80 0.83 24.33
C SER A 360 25.19 2.29 24.05
N ARG A 361 26.25 2.57 23.28
CA ARG A 361 26.63 3.96 22.90
C ARG A 361 25.88 4.48 21.69
N GLU A 362 25.48 3.62 20.75
CA GLU A 362 24.72 4.01 19.55
C GLU A 362 23.20 4.12 19.78
N LYS A 363 22.64 3.38 20.75
CA LYS A 363 21.19 3.36 21.03
C LYS A 363 20.71 4.41 22.04
N LYS A 364 21.60 5.01 22.85
CA LYS A 364 21.23 5.93 23.94
C LYS A 364 20.63 7.29 23.52
N PRO A 365 21.04 7.96 22.42
CA PRO A 365 20.45 9.27 22.08
C PRO A 365 19.07 9.17 21.40
N ARG A 366 18.66 8.00 20.89
CA ARG A 366 17.34 7.79 20.26
C ARG A 366 16.25 7.38 21.25
N LYS A 367 16.54 6.45 22.19
CA LYS A 367 15.55 5.98 23.17
C LYS A 367 15.06 7.08 24.12
N VAL A 368 15.95 7.97 24.57
CA VAL A 368 15.57 9.07 25.48
C VAL A 368 14.60 10.06 24.81
N ARG A 369 14.71 10.28 23.50
CA ARG A 369 13.83 11.20 22.76
C ARG A 369 12.42 10.62 22.56
N GLU A 370 12.31 9.32 22.31
CA GLU A 370 11.03 8.61 22.11
C GLU A 370 10.26 8.41 23.41
N GLU A 371 10.97 8.09 24.50
CA GLU A 371 10.39 7.93 25.84
C GLU A 371 9.85 9.26 26.39
N THR A 372 10.53 10.38 26.10
CA THR A 372 10.06 11.73 26.46
C THR A 372 8.81 12.15 25.66
N THR A 373 8.63 11.64 24.42
CA THR A 373 7.42 11.90 23.62
C THR A 373 6.24 11.03 24.03
N LEU A 374 6.48 9.76 24.35
CA LEU A 374 5.43 8.85 24.85
C LEU A 374 4.92 9.31 26.21
N SER A 375 5.82 9.71 27.11
CA SER A 375 5.47 10.20 28.45
C SER A 375 4.65 11.50 28.38
N ARG A 376 4.96 12.40 27.43
CA ARG A 376 4.14 13.60 27.15
C ARG A 376 2.76 13.29 26.57
N HIS A 377 2.64 12.23 25.76
CA HIS A 377 1.36 11.80 25.21
C HIS A 377 0.46 11.19 26.30
N TYR A 378 1.04 10.36 27.17
CA TYR A 378 0.34 9.72 28.28
C TYR A 378 -0.14 10.74 29.33
N ALA A 379 0.66 11.74 29.65
CA ALA A 379 0.27 12.82 30.57
C ALA A 379 -0.95 13.62 30.05
N ARG A 380 -1.02 13.91 28.74
CA ARG A 380 -2.17 14.61 28.14
C ARG A 380 -3.43 13.75 28.09
N PHE A 381 -3.28 12.44 27.92
CA PHE A 381 -4.40 11.50 27.93
C PHE A 381 -5.03 11.41 29.33
N MET A 382 -4.20 11.27 30.37
CA MET A 382 -4.66 11.25 31.77
C MET A 382 -5.34 12.56 32.19
N GLN A 383 -4.85 13.70 31.70
CA GLN A 383 -5.41 15.01 32.03
C GLN A 383 -6.78 15.26 31.37
N ARG A 384 -7.10 14.56 30.26
CA ARG A 384 -8.45 14.57 29.65
C ARG A 384 -9.43 13.63 30.36
N ALA A 385 -8.94 12.56 31.01
CA ALA A 385 -9.79 11.59 31.70
C ALA A 385 -10.31 12.08 33.06
N CYS A 386 -9.64 13.05 33.71
CA CYS A 386 -10.02 13.54 35.04
C CYS A 386 -10.92 14.80 35.04
N GLY A 387 -11.42 15.25 33.88
CA GLY A 387 -12.10 16.54 33.75
C GLY A 387 -13.44 16.48 33.03
N ALA A 388 -14.39 15.65 33.48
CA ALA A 388 -15.81 15.82 33.15
C ALA A 388 -16.71 14.94 34.03
N ALA A 389 -17.39 15.57 34.99
CA ALA A 389 -18.75 15.23 35.38
C ALA A 389 -19.49 16.59 35.51
N PRO A 390 -20.76 16.72 35.09
CA PRO A 390 -21.82 16.20 35.96
C PRO A 390 -23.09 15.65 35.25
N HIS A 391 -23.80 14.79 36.00
CA HIS A 391 -25.26 14.63 36.13
C HIS A 391 -26.13 14.29 34.91
N GLU A 392 -26.71 13.08 34.86
CA GLU A 392 -28.09 12.82 35.33
C GLU A 392 -28.57 11.36 35.08
N GLN A 393 -29.22 10.81 36.12
CA GLN A 393 -30.37 9.90 36.15
C GLN A 393 -30.38 8.57 35.36
N CYS A 394 -30.36 7.49 36.14
CA CYS A 394 -30.77 6.14 35.79
C CYS A 394 -32.31 6.04 35.71
N PRO A 395 -32.87 5.19 34.82
CA PRO A 395 -33.71 4.14 35.38
C PRO A 395 -33.53 2.75 34.74
N THR A 396 -33.80 1.79 35.61
CA THR A 396 -33.87 0.33 35.46
C THR A 396 -34.72 -0.20 34.28
N LYS A 397 -34.29 -1.31 33.65
CA LYS A 397 -34.97 -2.63 33.60
C LYS A 397 -34.55 -3.49 32.38
N ASN A 398 -34.46 -4.79 32.66
CA ASN A 398 -34.57 -5.97 31.77
C ASN A 398 -33.31 -6.48 31.04
N CYS A 399 -32.67 -7.49 31.67
CA CYS A 399 -31.99 -8.58 30.96
C CYS A 399 -33.02 -9.58 30.39
N PRO A 400 -32.72 -10.16 29.22
CA PRO A 400 -32.97 -11.58 28.97
C PRO A 400 -31.67 -12.37 28.77
N GLN A 401 -31.76 -13.67 29.04
CA GLN A 401 -30.70 -14.68 29.03
C GLN A 401 -30.12 -14.98 27.63
N PRO A 402 -28.93 -15.63 27.55
CA PRO A 402 -28.34 -16.06 26.29
C PRO A 402 -28.91 -17.40 25.82
N GLU A 403 -29.30 -17.47 24.55
CA GLU A 403 -29.56 -18.72 23.83
C GLU A 403 -28.29 -19.19 23.10
N GLU A 404 -28.17 -20.51 23.00
CA GLU A 404 -27.13 -21.33 22.37
C GLU A 404 -27.09 -21.19 20.82
N SER A 405 -26.12 -21.87 20.19
CA SER A 405 -25.90 -22.10 18.74
C SER A 405 -25.05 -21.04 18.02
N ASP A 406 -24.08 -21.32 17.15
CA ASP A 406 -23.51 -22.53 16.54
C ASP A 406 -22.04 -22.21 16.14
N GLU A 407 -21.13 -23.17 16.31
CA GLU A 407 -19.76 -23.16 15.76
C GLU A 407 -19.75 -23.66 14.31
N PRO A 408 -19.01 -23.03 13.38
CA PRO A 408 -18.64 -23.67 12.12
C PRO A 408 -17.17 -24.13 12.09
N GLU A 409 -17.03 -25.42 11.82
CA GLU A 409 -15.86 -26.25 11.53
C GLU A 409 -14.69 -25.57 10.79
N GLU A 410 -13.49 -25.71 11.34
CA GLU A 410 -12.21 -25.49 10.66
C GLU A 410 -11.98 -26.54 9.55
N LYS A 411 -11.75 -26.09 8.32
CA LYS A 411 -11.31 -26.95 7.22
C LYS A 411 -9.80 -26.92 7.07
N GLU A 412 -9.21 -28.09 7.26
CA GLU A 412 -7.82 -28.48 7.04
C GLU A 412 -7.31 -28.13 5.63
N ILE A 413 -6.17 -27.43 5.55
CA ILE A 413 -5.52 -27.05 4.28
C ILE A 413 -4.53 -28.17 3.89
N VAL A 414 -4.87 -28.95 2.87
CA VAL A 414 -3.96 -29.93 2.26
C VAL A 414 -3.15 -29.28 1.12
N PRO A 415 -1.81 -29.44 1.04
CA PRO A 415 -1.02 -28.89 -0.06
C PRO A 415 -1.23 -29.67 -1.37
N VAL A 416 -1.65 -28.98 -2.43
CA VAL A 416 -1.77 -29.53 -3.79
C VAL A 416 -0.39 -29.63 -4.44
N ARG A 417 -0.06 -30.82 -4.97
CA ARG A 417 1.16 -31.10 -5.73
C ARG A 417 1.23 -30.26 -7.01
N VAL A 418 2.33 -29.52 -7.17
CA VAL A 418 2.67 -28.75 -8.38
C VAL A 418 3.08 -29.70 -9.50
N GLY A 419 2.27 -29.81 -10.55
CA GLY A 419 2.61 -30.49 -11.80
C GLY A 419 3.58 -29.64 -12.64
N ARG A 420 4.62 -30.29 -13.18
CA ARG A 420 5.60 -29.67 -14.09
C ARG A 420 4.94 -29.21 -15.39
N GLY A 421 4.99 -27.90 -15.66
CA GLY A 421 4.73 -27.35 -17.00
C GLY A 421 5.91 -27.57 -17.96
N PRO A 422 5.68 -27.42 -19.28
CA PRO A 422 6.69 -27.68 -20.31
C PRO A 422 7.77 -26.59 -20.32
N PRO A 423 9.01 -26.90 -20.76
CA PRO A 423 10.11 -25.95 -20.72
C PRO A 423 9.97 -24.84 -21.79
N PRO A 424 10.54 -23.65 -21.55
CA PRO A 424 10.46 -22.53 -22.49
C PRO A 424 11.28 -22.75 -23.77
N PRO A 425 10.92 -22.07 -24.88
CA PRO A 425 11.56 -22.25 -26.18
C PRO A 425 13.00 -21.69 -26.18
N ARG A 426 13.93 -22.46 -26.74
CA ARG A 426 15.34 -22.08 -26.92
C ARG A 426 15.46 -20.95 -27.95
N ARG A 427 16.24 -19.91 -27.63
CA ARG A 427 16.65 -18.85 -28.58
C ARG A 427 17.56 -19.44 -29.66
N PRO A 428 17.48 -19.01 -30.93
CA PRO A 428 18.46 -19.35 -31.94
C PRO A 428 19.76 -18.55 -31.72
N PRO A 429 20.94 -19.09 -32.09
CA PRO A 429 22.21 -18.40 -31.92
C PRO A 429 22.46 -17.41 -33.06
N CYS A 430 22.87 -16.18 -32.71
CA CYS A 430 23.49 -15.24 -33.63
C CYS A 430 24.94 -15.70 -33.93
N PRO A 431 25.39 -15.73 -35.20
CA PRO A 431 26.80 -15.91 -35.49
C PRO A 431 27.48 -14.54 -35.66
N LEU A 432 28.32 -14.19 -34.70
CA LEU A 432 29.48 -13.32 -34.94
C LEU A 432 30.65 -14.24 -35.27
N TYR A 433 31.11 -14.23 -36.52
CA TYR A 433 32.44 -14.70 -36.87
C TYR A 433 33.04 -13.70 -37.85
N ILE A 434 34.07 -13.01 -37.36
CA ILE A 434 35.01 -12.22 -38.15
C ILE A 434 36.06 -13.22 -38.62
N ASP A 435 36.25 -13.32 -39.94
CA ASP A 435 37.49 -13.86 -40.48
C ASP A 435 38.04 -12.90 -41.54
N MET A 436 39.30 -12.54 -41.34
CA MET A 436 40.11 -11.67 -42.19
C MET A 436 41.16 -12.56 -42.83
N SER A 437 41.01 -12.90 -44.11
CA SER A 437 42.16 -13.16 -44.98
C SER A 437 41.78 -13.21 -46.47
N GLY A 438 42.31 -12.24 -47.22
CA GLY A 438 43.01 -12.47 -48.48
C GLY A 438 42.22 -12.75 -49.78
N GLY A 439 42.21 -11.75 -50.67
CA GLY A 439 42.64 -11.99 -52.05
C GLY A 439 41.64 -11.76 -53.20
N LEU A 440 41.96 -10.75 -54.02
CA LEU A 440 41.68 -10.59 -55.46
C LEU A 440 40.26 -10.12 -55.87
N GLY A 441 40.20 -8.94 -56.51
CA GLY A 441 39.01 -8.35 -57.16
C GLY A 441 38.64 -9.01 -58.51
N PRO A 442 37.95 -8.32 -59.47
CA PRO A 442 37.58 -6.89 -59.52
C PRO A 442 36.13 -6.55 -60.00
N ARG A 443 35.79 -5.25 -59.87
CA ARG A 443 34.89 -4.42 -60.71
C ARG A 443 33.36 -4.66 -60.72
N ASP A 444 32.62 -3.71 -60.10
CA ASP A 444 31.73 -2.67 -60.70
C ASP A 444 30.92 -2.08 -59.53
N GLY A 445 30.77 -0.79 -59.27
CA GLY A 445 30.68 0.36 -60.16
C GLY A 445 29.30 0.99 -60.00
N ARG A 446 29.12 1.89 -59.00
CA ARG A 446 28.21 3.08 -58.97
C ARG A 446 27.91 3.54 -57.53
N TYR A 447 28.67 4.54 -57.08
CA TYR A 447 28.25 5.54 -56.10
C TYR A 447 28.01 6.84 -56.86
N LEU A 448 26.92 7.55 -56.57
CA LEU A 448 26.75 8.96 -56.96
C LEU A 448 26.50 9.79 -55.70
N PHE A 449 27.44 10.72 -55.53
CA PHE A 449 27.46 11.92 -54.69
C PHE A 449 26.62 13.03 -55.33
N PHE A 450 26.14 13.97 -54.52
CA PHE A 450 25.92 15.40 -54.83
C PHE A 450 26.06 16.10 -53.46
N GLU A 451 27.19 16.75 -53.14
CA GLU A 451 27.64 18.10 -53.51
C GLU A 451 26.70 19.21 -53.00
N GLU A 452 27.21 19.89 -51.97
CA GLU A 452 26.77 21.16 -51.39
C GLU A 452 27.28 22.30 -52.28
N GLU A 453 26.45 23.30 -52.55
CA GLU A 453 26.85 24.57 -53.18
C GLU A 453 26.62 25.70 -52.16
N ASP A 454 27.72 26.37 -51.80
CA ASP A 454 27.78 27.65 -51.09
C ASP A 454 27.62 28.80 -52.11
N GLU A 455 26.79 29.80 -51.79
CA GLU A 455 26.86 31.13 -52.41
C GLU A 455 26.77 32.21 -51.33
N ASP A 456 27.90 32.89 -51.13
CA ASP A 456 28.05 34.15 -50.40
C ASP A 456 27.62 35.33 -51.30
N LEU A 457 26.80 36.26 -50.79
CA LEU A 457 26.75 37.65 -51.27
C LEU A 457 26.53 38.64 -50.12
N ASP A 458 27.32 39.70 -50.18
CA ASP A 458 27.68 40.70 -49.18
C ASP A 458 26.60 41.72 -48.74
N GLU A 459 26.95 42.35 -47.62
CA GLU A 459 26.50 43.56 -46.92
C GLU A 459 26.02 44.73 -47.81
N ASP A 460 25.02 45.53 -47.39
CA ASP A 460 25.20 46.65 -46.43
C ASP A 460 23.95 47.54 -46.25
N GLN A 461 23.68 47.93 -44.98
CA GLN A 461 23.25 49.25 -44.48
C GLN A 461 21.92 49.95 -44.88
N LEU A 462 20.97 50.11 -43.92
CA LEU A 462 20.65 51.38 -43.17
C LEU A 462 19.26 51.42 -42.46
N HIS A 463 19.31 51.76 -41.16
CA HIS A 463 18.41 52.58 -40.33
C HIS A 463 16.92 52.25 -40.01
N CYS A 464 16.70 52.04 -38.70
CA CYS A 464 15.70 52.63 -37.77
C CYS A 464 14.20 52.69 -38.14
N GLN A 465 13.35 52.03 -37.34
CA GLN A 465 12.43 52.69 -36.39
C GLN A 465 11.49 51.69 -35.69
N ASP A 466 11.13 52.06 -34.46
CA ASP A 466 10.09 51.50 -33.62
C ASP A 466 8.79 51.16 -34.36
N THR A 467 8.16 50.03 -34.00
CA THR A 467 6.70 49.89 -33.82
C THR A 467 6.34 48.48 -33.36
N ALA A 468 6.01 48.33 -32.07
CA ALA A 468 4.87 47.51 -31.67
C ALA A 468 3.59 48.25 -32.12
N PRO A 469 2.41 47.62 -32.39
CA PRO A 469 1.78 46.68 -31.45
C PRO A 469 0.90 45.55 -32.06
N ASN A 470 0.44 44.67 -31.15
CA ASN A 470 -0.82 43.92 -31.14
C ASN A 470 -1.22 43.01 -32.34
N SER A 471 -1.42 41.73 -32.04
CA SER A 471 -2.52 40.96 -32.64
C SER A 471 -3.16 40.05 -31.59
N ASP A 472 -4.46 40.29 -31.41
CA ASP A 472 -5.36 39.72 -30.42
C ASP A 472 -5.58 38.21 -30.56
N SER A 473 -5.47 37.50 -29.43
CA SER A 473 -6.16 36.22 -29.19
C SER A 473 -7.50 36.50 -28.50
N MET A 474 -8.52 36.78 -29.30
CA MET A 474 -9.92 36.90 -28.87
C MET A 474 -10.68 35.62 -29.20
N LEU A 475 -10.68 34.63 -28.28
CA LEU A 475 -11.79 33.67 -28.08
C LEU A 475 -11.72 33.12 -26.65
N SER A 476 -11.96 34.01 -25.67
CA SER A 476 -12.40 33.65 -24.32
C SER A 476 -13.86 34.08 -24.19
N GLY A 477 -14.76 33.22 -24.67
CA GLY A 477 -16.19 33.30 -24.42
C GLY A 477 -16.55 32.36 -23.28
N SER A 478 -16.91 32.95 -22.16
CA SER A 478 -17.42 32.36 -20.93
C SER A 478 -18.72 31.57 -21.12
N GLU A 479 -18.69 30.29 -20.78
CA GLU A 479 -19.83 29.52 -20.28
C GLU A 479 -19.32 28.63 -19.14
N GLU A 480 -19.09 29.24 -17.99
CA GLU A 480 -19.02 28.55 -16.71
C GLU A 480 -20.45 28.25 -16.27
N HIS A 481 -20.94 27.05 -16.51
CA HIS A 481 -22.02 26.40 -15.73
C HIS A 481 -22.27 25.01 -16.29
N LEU A 482 -21.45 24.01 -15.94
CA LEU A 482 -21.83 22.59 -16.08
C LEU A 482 -20.87 21.62 -15.39
N TYR A 483 -20.35 21.94 -14.20
CA TYR A 483 -19.66 20.93 -13.38
C TYR A 483 -19.86 21.18 -11.89
N GLN A 484 -21.04 20.81 -11.39
CA GLN A 484 -21.20 20.48 -9.99
C GLN A 484 -22.23 19.36 -9.86
N GLU A 485 -21.86 18.36 -9.06
CA GLU A 485 -22.64 17.16 -8.68
C GLU A 485 -22.67 15.99 -9.68
N TYR A 486 -22.02 14.89 -9.30
CA TYR A 486 -22.65 13.59 -8.98
C TYR A 486 -21.54 12.55 -8.72
N TYR A 487 -21.14 12.41 -7.46
CA TYR A 487 -20.51 11.19 -6.94
C TYR A 487 -21.58 10.46 -6.11
N PRO A 488 -22.01 9.23 -6.47
CA PRO A 488 -22.82 8.44 -5.56
C PRO A 488 -21.89 7.69 -4.58
N ILE A 489 -22.04 8.01 -3.29
CA ILE A 489 -21.56 7.17 -2.17
C ILE A 489 -22.57 6.02 -2.00
N PRO A 490 -22.14 4.75 -1.84
CA PRO A 490 -23.06 3.66 -1.56
C PRO A 490 -23.44 3.66 -0.07
N GLY A 491 -24.73 3.82 0.24
CA GLY A 491 -25.24 3.83 1.61
C GLY A 491 -26.62 3.19 1.73
N ASN A 492 -26.66 2.03 2.38
CA ASN A 492 -27.75 1.44 3.16
C ASN A 492 -29.21 1.85 2.86
N ARG A 493 -30.00 0.91 2.33
CA ARG A 493 -31.44 0.85 2.61
C ARG A 493 -31.70 -0.17 3.70
N GLY A 494 -31.77 0.33 4.94
CA GLY A 494 -32.50 -0.30 6.04
C GLY A 494 -33.92 0.27 6.08
N ALA A 495 -34.88 -0.62 6.31
CA ALA A 495 -36.32 -0.38 6.38
C ALA A 495 -36.73 0.58 7.51
N ALA A 496 -37.89 1.24 7.36
CA ALA A 496 -39.03 1.08 8.26
C ALA A 496 -40.18 2.05 7.94
N ALA A 497 -41.40 1.50 8.12
CA ALA A 497 -42.68 2.12 8.46
C ALA A 497 -43.35 3.08 7.46
#